data_AF-A0A8J3J4N4-F1
#
_entry.id   AF-A0A8J3J4N4-F1
#
_cell.length_a   1.000
_cell.length_b   1.000
_cell.length_c   1.000
_cell.angle_alpha   90.00
_cell.angle_beta   90.00
_cell.angle_gamma   90.00
#
_symmetry.space_group_name_H-M   'P 1'
#
loop_
_entity.id
_entity.type
_entity.pdbx_description
1 polymer ?
#
loop_
_entity_poly.entity_id
_entity_poly.type
_entity_poly.pdbx_seq_one_letter_code
_entity_poly.pdbx_strand_id
1 'polypeptide(L)'
;MDVQVQEGDHGNAGKETQGRALSEDEYTLSFLIAVQFGAVWGHCYENTYPLVFALPALFDPHGLFVEGWMVFEDADRVVLMEHGWLMSGEQIVDPTIVLAVEIGQPVYYFPGVFRARAELEALENEFFPHVRFSEYGADGMGHPGYRAAYEAAHHKATSQMRDKKTFVEVRATVLSLQEETRKTYPLGPAAERRGGV
;
A
#
# COMPACT_ATOMS: atom_id res chain seq x y z
N MET A 1 15.85 -29.50 9.80
CA MET A 1 14.39 -29.65 9.69
C MET A 1 13.99 -28.62 8.66
N ASP A 2 13.77 -29.05 7.42
CA ASP A 2 13.36 -28.16 6.33
C ASP A 2 11.86 -27.90 6.48
N VAL A 3 11.51 -26.65 6.81
CA VAL A 3 10.11 -26.21 6.82
C VAL A 3 9.71 -25.98 5.37
N GLN A 4 9.02 -26.95 4.77
CA GLN A 4 8.33 -26.72 3.51
C GLN A 4 7.19 -25.73 3.78
N VAL A 5 7.36 -24.48 3.37
CA VAL A 5 6.29 -23.48 3.35
C VAL A 5 5.26 -23.99 2.33
N GLN A 6 4.10 -24.43 2.82
CA GLN A 6 2.96 -24.71 1.97
C GLN A 6 2.49 -23.39 1.39
N GLU A 7 2.63 -23.21 0.07
CA GLU A 7 1.89 -22.18 -0.66
C GLU A 7 0.39 -22.47 -0.47
N GLY A 8 -0.23 -21.76 0.48
CA GLY A 8 -1.66 -21.86 0.74
C GLY A 8 -2.46 -21.44 -0.50
N ASP A 9 -3.61 -22.08 -0.73
CA ASP A 9 -4.56 -21.77 -1.81
C ASP A 9 -5.23 -20.41 -1.58
N HIS A 10 -4.45 -19.34 -1.63
CA HIS A 10 -4.90 -17.94 -1.63
C HIS A 10 -5.35 -17.49 -3.02
N GLY A 11 -5.42 -18.41 -3.99
CA GLY A 11 -5.57 -18.11 -5.41
C GLY A 11 -6.90 -17.47 -5.81
N ASN A 12 -7.95 -17.57 -4.97
CA ASN A 12 -9.24 -16.96 -5.30
C ASN A 12 -9.31 -15.47 -4.93
N ALA A 13 -8.89 -15.11 -3.71
CA ALA A 13 -8.97 -13.72 -3.22
C ALA A 13 -8.13 -12.75 -4.08
N GLY A 14 -6.99 -13.21 -4.60
CA GLY A 14 -6.16 -12.38 -5.46
C GLY A 14 -6.71 -12.13 -6.87
N LYS A 15 -7.55 -13.03 -7.40
CA LYS A 15 -8.15 -12.83 -8.73
C LYS A 15 -9.29 -11.84 -8.68
N GLU A 16 -10.08 -11.84 -7.61
CA GLU A 16 -11.25 -10.97 -7.44
C GLU A 16 -10.86 -9.52 -7.11
N THR A 17 -9.67 -9.30 -6.55
CA THR A 17 -9.15 -7.97 -6.19
C THR A 17 -8.29 -7.33 -7.27
N GLN A 18 -7.88 -8.07 -8.30
CA GLN A 18 -7.02 -7.55 -9.37
C GLN A 18 -7.70 -6.42 -10.14
N GLY A 19 -7.16 -5.20 -9.99
CA GLY A 19 -7.68 -3.99 -10.63
C GLY A 19 -9.04 -3.54 -10.09
N ARG A 20 -9.45 -4.00 -8.91
CA ARG A 20 -10.71 -3.58 -8.28
C ARG A 20 -10.56 -2.18 -7.68
N ALA A 21 -11.61 -1.38 -7.81
CA ALA A 21 -11.69 -0.07 -7.18
C ALA A 21 -12.05 -0.19 -5.69
N LEU A 22 -11.47 0.67 -4.85
CA LEU A 22 -11.88 0.84 -3.45
C LEU A 22 -13.34 1.32 -3.38
N SER A 23 -14.16 0.62 -2.58
CA SER A 23 -15.55 1.03 -2.34
C SER A 23 -15.64 2.08 -1.22
N GLU A 24 -16.80 2.76 -1.12
CA GLU A 24 -17.05 3.75 -0.07
C GLU A 24 -17.07 3.13 1.34
N ASP A 25 -17.55 1.90 1.49
CA ASP A 25 -17.56 1.17 2.77
C ASP A 25 -16.12 0.82 3.21
N GLU A 26 -15.29 0.35 2.28
CA GLU A 26 -13.87 0.07 2.53
C GLU A 26 -13.08 1.34 2.82
N TYR A 27 -13.37 2.43 2.12
CA TYR A 27 -12.82 3.74 2.42
C TYR A 27 -13.19 4.16 3.85
N THR A 28 -14.46 4.04 4.23
CA THR A 28 -14.94 4.43 5.56
C THR A 28 -14.29 3.61 6.67
N LEU A 29 -14.22 2.29 6.51
CA LEU A 29 -13.54 1.40 7.43
C LEU A 29 -12.05 1.76 7.55
N SER A 30 -11.38 1.94 6.41
CA SER A 30 -9.97 2.31 6.34
C SER A 30 -9.69 3.66 7.00
N PHE A 31 -10.57 4.64 6.81
CA PHE A 31 -10.48 5.96 7.45
C PHE A 31 -10.66 5.89 8.96
N LEU A 32 -11.62 5.12 9.46
CA LEU A 32 -11.81 4.92 10.91
C LEU A 32 -10.58 4.28 11.55
N ILE A 33 -9.98 3.28 10.88
CA ILE A 33 -8.75 2.65 11.33
C ILE A 33 -7.58 3.65 11.28
N ALA A 34 -7.47 4.44 10.21
CA ALA A 34 -6.44 5.48 10.08
C ALA A 34 -6.46 6.48 11.24
N VAL A 35 -7.65 6.98 11.60
CA VAL A 35 -7.84 7.89 12.73
C VAL A 35 -7.52 7.20 14.06
N GLN A 36 -8.01 5.99 14.28
CA GLN A 36 -7.83 5.26 15.53
C GLN A 36 -6.37 4.92 15.83
N PHE A 37 -5.58 4.59 14.80
CA PHE A 37 -4.19 4.17 14.93
C PHE A 37 -3.18 5.28 14.62
N GLY A 38 -3.65 6.48 14.26
CA GLY A 38 -2.78 7.61 13.93
C GLY A 38 -1.93 7.34 12.69
N ALA A 39 -2.54 6.80 11.63
CA ALA A 39 -1.84 6.48 10.40
C ALA A 39 -1.19 7.72 9.77
N VAL A 40 -0.02 7.52 9.16
CA VAL A 40 0.77 8.60 8.56
C VAL A 40 0.89 8.39 7.05
N TRP A 41 0.62 9.44 6.27
CA TRP A 41 0.78 9.40 4.82
C TRP A 41 2.23 9.04 4.42
N GLY A 42 2.38 8.11 3.48
CA GLY A 42 3.68 7.63 3.00
C GLY A 42 4.32 6.51 3.83
N HIS A 43 3.66 6.06 4.92
CA HIS A 43 4.14 5.00 5.80
C HIS A 43 3.25 3.75 5.71
N CYS A 44 2.94 3.30 4.49
CA CYS A 44 1.90 2.29 4.30
C CYS A 44 2.21 0.95 4.96
N TYR A 45 3.46 0.49 4.91
CA TYR A 45 3.86 -0.76 5.54
C TYR A 45 3.84 -0.65 7.08
N GLU A 46 4.31 0.46 7.64
CA GLU A 46 4.31 0.71 9.08
C GLU A 46 2.89 0.91 9.63
N ASN A 47 1.99 1.50 8.85
CA ASN A 47 0.59 1.66 9.22
C ASN A 47 -0.16 0.32 9.17
N THR A 48 0.20 -0.59 8.27
CA THR A 48 -0.60 -1.80 7.98
C THR A 48 -0.10 -3.05 8.69
N TYR A 49 1.21 -3.28 8.76
CA TYR A 49 1.78 -4.48 9.37
C TYR A 49 1.30 -4.69 10.82
N PRO A 50 1.31 -3.69 11.72
CA PRO A 50 0.87 -3.89 13.10
C PRO A 50 -0.63 -4.19 13.23
N LEU A 51 -1.45 -3.75 12.26
CA LEU A 51 -2.91 -3.86 12.36
C LEU A 51 -3.40 -5.30 12.30
N VAL A 52 -2.70 -6.18 11.57
CA VAL A 52 -3.06 -7.62 11.53
C VAL A 52 -3.03 -8.24 12.93
N PHE A 53 -2.13 -7.77 13.79
CA PHE A 53 -1.98 -8.24 15.18
C PHE A 53 -2.87 -7.46 16.15
N ALA A 54 -3.07 -6.17 15.91
CA ALA A 54 -3.85 -5.30 16.79
C ALA A 54 -5.37 -5.49 16.66
N LEU A 55 -5.85 -5.96 15.51
CA LEU A 55 -7.27 -6.13 15.20
C LEU A 55 -7.63 -7.58 14.83
N PRO A 56 -7.41 -8.57 15.73
CA PRO A 56 -7.64 -9.98 15.43
C PRO A 56 -9.11 -10.27 15.08
N ALA A 57 -10.06 -9.53 15.66
CA ALA A 57 -11.49 -9.69 15.33
C ALA A 57 -11.82 -9.35 13.87
N LEU A 58 -10.98 -8.56 13.20
CA LEU A 58 -11.15 -8.18 11.80
C LEU A 58 -10.33 -9.08 10.87
N PHE A 59 -9.17 -9.56 11.31
CA PHE A 59 -8.22 -10.26 10.45
C PHE A 59 -8.04 -11.74 10.75
N ASP A 60 -8.56 -12.29 11.84
CA ASP A 60 -8.48 -13.73 12.09
C ASP A 60 -9.72 -14.47 11.57
N PRO A 61 -9.57 -15.68 11.00
CA PRO A 61 -8.32 -16.36 10.66
C PRO A 61 -7.86 -16.11 9.19
N HIS A 62 -8.54 -15.23 8.45
CA HIS A 62 -8.45 -15.14 6.99
C HIS A 62 -7.83 -13.83 6.47
N GLY A 63 -7.29 -13.01 7.36
CA GLY A 63 -6.68 -11.74 7.04
C GLY A 63 -5.36 -11.95 6.32
N LEU A 64 -5.14 -11.15 5.27
CA LEU A 64 -3.92 -11.21 4.47
C LEU A 64 -3.27 -9.84 4.45
N PHE A 65 -1.96 -9.82 4.61
CA PHE A 65 -1.16 -8.67 4.27
C PHE A 65 -0.74 -8.76 2.81
N VAL A 66 -0.85 -7.66 2.10
CA VAL A 66 -0.63 -7.60 0.67
C VAL A 66 0.46 -6.59 0.35
N GLU A 67 1.47 -7.05 -0.38
CA GLU A 67 2.45 -6.19 -1.04
C GLU A 67 2.09 -6.13 -2.52
N GLY A 68 1.93 -4.94 -3.07
CA GLY A 68 1.52 -4.79 -4.46
C GLY A 68 1.59 -3.36 -4.94
N TRP A 69 0.70 -3.05 -5.88
CA TRP A 69 0.66 -1.77 -6.56
C TRP A 69 -0.74 -1.19 -6.51
N MET A 70 -0.84 0.12 -6.45
CA MET A 70 -2.11 0.83 -6.62
C MET A 70 -2.01 1.92 -7.67
N VAL A 71 -3.15 2.24 -8.28
CA VAL A 71 -3.27 3.31 -9.27
C VAL A 71 -4.40 4.23 -8.87
N PHE A 72 -4.12 5.53 -8.81
CA PHE A 72 -5.13 6.56 -8.59
C PHE A 72 -4.77 7.83 -9.37
N GLU A 73 -5.75 8.70 -9.53
CA GLU A 73 -5.57 9.99 -10.20
C GLU A 73 -5.75 11.11 -9.18
N ASP A 74 -4.92 12.15 -9.25
CA ASP A 74 -5.21 13.44 -8.64
C ASP A 74 -5.43 14.51 -9.73
N ALA A 75 -5.38 15.79 -9.34
CA ALA A 75 -5.69 16.91 -10.23
C ALA A 75 -4.80 16.95 -11.49
N ASP A 76 -3.50 16.67 -11.34
CA ASP A 76 -2.48 16.86 -12.37
C ASP A 76 -1.69 15.59 -12.70
N ARG A 77 -1.95 14.49 -11.99
CA ARG A 77 -1.14 13.26 -12.08
C ARG A 77 -2.00 12.00 -12.19
N VAL A 78 -1.42 10.99 -12.85
CA VAL A 78 -1.79 9.58 -12.69
C VAL A 78 -0.65 8.94 -11.91
N VAL A 79 -0.97 8.40 -10.74
CA VAL A 79 0.01 7.85 -9.79
C VAL A 79 -0.05 6.33 -9.82
N LEU A 80 1.09 5.69 -10.07
CA LEU A 80 1.34 4.26 -9.86
C LEU A 80 2.22 4.13 -8.62
N MET A 81 1.76 3.46 -7.56
CA MET A 81 2.46 3.42 -6.28
C MET A 81 2.65 1.97 -5.77
N GLU A 82 3.88 1.61 -5.43
CA GLU A 82 4.19 0.42 -4.61
C GLU A 82 3.62 0.62 -3.21
N HIS A 83 2.78 -0.31 -2.76
CA HIS A 83 1.95 -0.09 -1.58
C HIS A 83 1.67 -1.38 -0.80
N GLY A 84 1.51 -1.22 0.52
CA GLY A 84 1.09 -2.28 1.43
C GLY A 84 -0.32 -2.02 1.98
N TRP A 85 -1.15 -3.06 2.03
CA TRP A 85 -2.50 -3.00 2.62
C TRP A 85 -2.90 -4.33 3.24
N LEU A 86 -4.04 -4.36 3.93
CA LEU A 86 -4.63 -5.57 4.49
C LEU A 86 -5.91 -5.96 3.73
N MET A 87 -6.18 -7.26 3.71
CA MET A 87 -7.43 -7.85 3.24
C MET A 87 -8.14 -8.52 4.41
N SER A 88 -9.44 -8.27 4.59
CA SER A 88 -10.32 -9.04 5.48
C SER A 88 -11.37 -9.73 4.60
N GLY A 89 -11.11 -10.99 4.24
CA GLY A 89 -11.85 -11.66 3.16
C GLY A 89 -11.63 -10.92 1.83
N GLU A 90 -12.70 -10.44 1.21
CA GLU A 90 -12.65 -9.65 -0.04
C GLU A 90 -12.49 -8.14 0.19
N GLN A 91 -12.58 -7.68 1.44
CA GLN A 91 -12.54 -6.25 1.79
C GLN A 91 -11.10 -5.74 1.90
N ILE A 92 -10.83 -4.60 1.27
CA ILE A 92 -9.56 -3.87 1.39
C ILE A 92 -9.61 -2.97 2.62
N VAL A 93 -8.55 -3.04 3.42
CA VAL A 93 -8.28 -2.14 4.54
C VAL A 93 -6.94 -1.45 4.31
N ASP A 94 -7.01 -0.17 3.95
CA ASP A 94 -5.86 0.67 3.62
C ASP A 94 -5.92 1.99 4.38
N PRO A 95 -5.36 2.05 5.60
CA PRO A 95 -5.40 3.24 6.44
C PRO A 95 -4.54 4.39 5.88
N THR A 96 -3.78 4.18 4.81
CA THR A 96 -2.85 5.19 4.28
C THR A 96 -3.48 5.94 3.11
N ILE A 97 -4.13 5.24 2.17
CA ILE A 97 -4.68 5.88 0.97
C ILE A 97 -5.75 6.92 1.28
N VAL A 98 -6.56 6.66 2.31
CA VAL A 98 -7.66 7.52 2.77
C VAL A 98 -7.17 8.88 3.29
N LEU A 99 -5.86 9.06 3.46
CA LEU A 99 -5.23 10.33 3.81
C LEU A 99 -4.87 11.18 2.58
N ALA A 100 -4.91 10.61 1.38
CA ALA A 100 -4.51 11.26 0.13
C ALA A 100 -5.62 11.35 -0.92
N VAL A 101 -6.72 10.61 -0.76
CA VAL A 101 -7.84 10.62 -1.69
C VAL A 101 -9.15 10.89 -0.96
N GLU A 102 -10.10 11.46 -1.68
CA GLU A 102 -11.46 11.69 -1.18
C GLU A 102 -12.30 10.41 -1.26
N ILE A 103 -13.36 10.33 -0.44
CA ILE A 103 -14.34 9.24 -0.54
C ILE A 103 -14.95 9.20 -1.95
N GLY A 104 -15.07 8.00 -2.52
CA GLY A 104 -15.57 7.78 -3.89
C GLY A 104 -14.57 8.10 -5.01
N GLN A 105 -13.38 8.65 -4.70
CA GLN A 105 -12.31 8.79 -5.67
C GLN A 105 -11.79 7.39 -6.08
N PRO A 106 -11.71 7.07 -7.38
CA PRO A 106 -11.26 5.75 -7.81
C PRO A 106 -9.79 5.48 -7.44
N VAL A 107 -9.57 4.40 -6.68
CA VAL A 107 -8.25 3.81 -6.39
C VAL A 107 -8.29 2.34 -6.77
N TYR A 108 -7.40 1.91 -7.66
CA TYR A 108 -7.35 0.54 -8.17
C TYR A 108 -6.18 -0.23 -7.55
N TYR A 109 -6.45 -1.42 -7.02
CA TYR A 109 -5.44 -2.25 -6.35
C TYR A 109 -5.00 -3.43 -7.22
N PHE A 110 -3.71 -3.73 -7.19
CA PHE A 110 -3.06 -4.79 -7.95
C PHE A 110 -2.20 -5.61 -6.97
N PRO A 111 -2.77 -6.63 -6.33
CA PRO A 111 -2.05 -7.45 -5.37
C PRO A 111 -0.91 -8.24 -6.03
N GLY A 112 0.27 -8.19 -5.43
CA GLY A 112 1.46 -8.90 -5.93
C GLY A 112 1.85 -10.12 -5.10
N VAL A 113 1.96 -9.95 -3.79
CA VAL A 113 2.32 -11.00 -2.84
C VAL A 113 1.39 -10.94 -1.64
N PHE A 114 0.84 -12.09 -1.28
CA PHE A 114 -0.03 -12.25 -0.11
C PHE A 114 0.76 -12.93 1.00
N ARG A 115 0.55 -12.49 2.25
CA ARG A 115 1.12 -13.11 3.45
C ARG A 115 0.03 -13.34 4.47
N ALA A 116 -0.09 -14.58 4.91
CA ALA A 116 -0.92 -14.93 6.05
C ALA A 116 -0.23 -14.52 7.36
N ARG A 117 -1.01 -14.48 8.44
CA ARG A 117 -0.50 -14.10 9.76
C ARG A 117 0.76 -14.87 10.19
N ALA A 118 0.78 -16.20 10.02
CA ALA A 118 1.93 -17.01 10.42
C ALA A 118 3.22 -16.62 9.68
N GLU A 119 3.11 -16.20 8.41
CA GLU A 119 4.25 -15.68 7.66
C GLU A 119 4.68 -14.31 8.19
N LEU A 120 3.73 -13.43 8.54
CA LEU A 120 4.03 -12.12 9.11
C LEU A 120 4.69 -12.20 10.49
N GLU A 121 4.32 -13.19 11.31
CA GLU A 121 4.97 -13.50 12.59
C GLU A 121 6.42 -13.96 12.37
N ALA A 122 6.67 -14.75 11.32
CA ALA A 122 8.02 -15.16 10.96
C ALA A 122 8.90 -14.01 10.41
N LEU A 123 8.27 -12.93 9.96
CA LEU A 123 8.91 -11.72 9.45
C LEU A 123 9.01 -10.60 10.50
N GLU A 124 8.82 -10.90 11.78
CA GLU A 124 8.96 -9.91 12.84
C GLU A 124 10.38 -9.30 12.84
N ASN A 125 10.45 -7.96 12.86
CA ASN A 125 11.69 -7.17 12.76
C ASN A 125 12.40 -7.18 11.39
N GLU A 126 11.77 -7.73 10.35
CA GLU A 126 12.26 -7.62 8.99
C GLU A 126 11.84 -6.30 8.32
N PHE A 127 12.54 -5.93 7.25
CA PHE A 127 12.20 -4.74 6.46
C PHE A 127 11.06 -5.01 5.48
N PHE A 128 10.19 -4.02 5.33
CA PHE A 128 9.12 -3.99 4.34
C PHE A 128 9.32 -2.86 3.30
N PRO A 129 8.85 -3.02 2.03
CA PRO A 129 8.23 -4.21 1.44
C PRO A 129 9.18 -5.41 1.41
N HIS A 130 8.75 -6.54 1.97
CA HIS A 130 9.61 -7.69 2.14
C HIS A 130 10.00 -8.32 0.81
N VAL A 131 9.18 -8.16 -0.24
CA VAL A 131 9.50 -8.62 -1.60
C VAL A 131 10.81 -8.03 -2.14
N ARG A 132 11.24 -6.85 -1.65
CA ARG A 132 12.48 -6.18 -2.08
C ARG A 132 13.71 -6.53 -1.26
N PHE A 133 13.51 -7.03 -0.04
CA PHE A 133 14.59 -7.39 0.89
C PHE A 133 14.79 -8.91 1.00
N SER A 134 14.14 -9.67 0.12
CA SER A 134 14.20 -11.13 0.05
C SER A 134 14.95 -11.59 -1.21
N GLU A 135 14.78 -12.87 -1.58
CA GLU A 135 15.49 -13.52 -2.69
C GLU A 135 15.11 -13.01 -4.10
N TYR A 136 14.12 -12.12 -4.21
CA TYR A 136 13.54 -11.68 -5.49
C TYR A 136 14.24 -10.48 -6.14
N GLY A 137 15.44 -10.14 -5.66
CA GLY A 137 16.24 -9.02 -6.15
C GLY A 137 15.88 -7.68 -5.50
N ALA A 138 16.74 -6.68 -5.70
CA ALA A 138 16.67 -5.40 -4.99
C ALA A 138 15.40 -4.56 -5.27
N ASP A 139 14.69 -4.88 -6.36
CA ASP A 139 13.45 -4.23 -6.77
C ASP A 139 12.21 -5.14 -6.65
N GLY A 140 12.39 -6.37 -6.14
CA GLY A 140 11.35 -7.38 -5.97
C GLY A 140 10.81 -8.00 -7.27
N MET A 141 11.29 -7.58 -8.44
CA MET A 141 10.74 -7.99 -9.74
C MET A 141 11.10 -9.43 -10.14
N GLY A 142 11.94 -10.10 -9.35
CA GLY A 142 12.16 -11.54 -9.45
C GLY A 142 10.94 -12.36 -9.04
N HIS A 143 10.02 -11.81 -8.23
CA HIS A 143 8.80 -12.51 -7.83
C HIS A 143 7.74 -12.43 -8.94
N PRO A 144 7.24 -13.56 -9.47
CA PRO A 144 6.36 -13.57 -10.64
C PRO A 144 5.01 -12.88 -10.39
N GLY A 145 4.39 -13.10 -9.22
CA GLY A 145 3.13 -12.43 -8.82
C GLY A 145 3.28 -10.91 -8.71
N TYR A 146 4.27 -10.45 -7.94
CA TYR A 146 4.65 -9.04 -7.84
C TYR A 146 4.91 -8.35 -9.19
N ARG A 147 5.67 -9.00 -10.09
CA ARG A 147 5.93 -8.47 -11.44
C ARG A 147 4.64 -8.38 -12.26
N ALA A 148 3.81 -9.42 -12.26
CA ALA A 148 2.54 -9.41 -12.98
C ALA A 148 1.59 -8.31 -12.46
N ALA A 149 1.58 -8.07 -11.15
CA ALA A 149 0.82 -6.98 -10.53
C ALA A 149 1.32 -5.60 -11.00
N TYR A 150 2.64 -5.40 -11.04
CA TYR A 150 3.24 -4.19 -11.58
C TYR A 150 2.85 -3.95 -13.05
N GLU A 151 2.98 -4.97 -13.90
CA GLU A 151 2.63 -4.86 -15.33
C GLU A 151 1.15 -4.48 -15.53
N ALA A 152 0.25 -5.11 -14.77
CA ALA A 152 -1.18 -4.81 -14.79
C ALA A 152 -1.47 -3.37 -14.30
N ALA A 153 -0.84 -2.95 -13.20
CA ALA A 153 -0.98 -1.61 -12.65
C ALA A 153 -0.44 -0.55 -13.62
N HIS A 154 0.72 -0.79 -14.22
CA HIS A 154 1.31 0.09 -15.22
C HIS A 154 0.41 0.22 -16.46
N HIS A 155 -0.18 -0.89 -16.93
CA HIS A 155 -1.16 -0.85 -18.01
C HIS A 155 -2.38 -0.01 -17.65
N LYS A 156 -2.94 -0.19 -16.44
CA LYS A 156 -4.05 0.62 -15.93
C LYS A 156 -3.70 2.10 -15.89
N ALA A 157 -2.56 2.46 -15.31
CA ALA A 157 -2.14 3.85 -15.19
C ALA A 157 -1.92 4.49 -16.58
N THR A 158 -1.29 3.77 -17.51
CA THR A 158 -1.12 4.23 -18.89
C THR A 158 -2.47 4.46 -19.58
N SER A 159 -3.46 3.59 -19.35
CA SER A 159 -4.82 3.73 -19.91
C SER A 159 -5.59 4.93 -19.38
N GLN A 160 -5.20 5.46 -18.22
CA GLN A 160 -5.80 6.63 -17.57
C GLN A 160 -5.13 7.95 -17.95
N MET A 161 -4.00 7.90 -18.66
CA MET A 161 -3.32 9.10 -19.12
C MET A 161 -4.24 9.91 -20.05
N ARG A 162 -4.48 11.16 -19.68
CA ARG A 162 -5.21 12.16 -20.46
C ARG A 162 -4.29 13.33 -20.77
N ASP A 163 -4.64 14.12 -21.79
CA ASP A 163 -3.92 15.34 -22.13
C ASP A 163 -3.70 16.21 -20.88
N LYS A 164 -2.44 16.60 -20.66
CA LYS A 164 -1.93 17.46 -19.56
C LYS A 164 -1.73 16.79 -18.20
N LYS A 165 -2.07 15.50 -18.00
CA LYS A 165 -1.66 14.80 -16.78
C LYS A 165 -0.23 14.29 -16.91
N THR A 166 0.49 14.26 -15.79
CA THR A 166 1.82 13.65 -15.69
C THR A 166 1.72 12.25 -15.10
N PHE A 167 2.53 11.33 -15.60
CA PHE A 167 2.66 9.99 -15.03
C PHE A 167 3.69 10.02 -13.91
N VAL A 168 3.34 9.52 -12.73
CA VAL A 168 4.24 9.42 -11.58
C VAL A 168 4.26 7.99 -11.05
N GLU A 169 5.44 7.37 -11.08
CA GLU A 169 5.70 6.11 -10.39
C GLU A 169 6.34 6.39 -9.03
N VAL A 170 5.78 5.83 -7.97
CA VAL A 170 6.27 5.95 -6.60
C VAL A 170 6.62 4.56 -6.08
N ARG A 171 7.88 4.38 -5.68
CA ARG A 171 8.31 3.17 -4.97
C ARG A 171 8.44 3.45 -3.48
N ALA A 172 8.17 2.46 -2.65
CA ALA A 172 8.37 2.58 -1.22
C ALA A 172 9.87 2.67 -0.94
N THR A 173 10.37 3.85 -0.62
CA THR A 173 11.77 4.01 -0.23
C THR A 173 11.96 3.59 1.22
N VAL A 174 13.07 2.93 1.54
CA VAL A 174 13.52 2.79 2.94
C VAL A 174 13.64 4.19 3.52
N LEU A 175 12.86 4.48 4.57
CA LEU A 175 12.71 5.82 5.17
C LEU A 175 14.04 6.42 5.66
N SER A 176 15.08 5.62 5.83
CA SER A 176 16.41 6.10 6.27
C SER A 176 16.98 7.20 5.37
N LEU A 177 16.63 7.24 4.07
CA LEU A 177 17.11 8.29 3.16
C LEU A 177 16.23 9.57 3.17
N GLN A 178 14.94 9.46 3.46
CA GLN A 178 14.06 10.64 3.49
C GLN A 178 14.23 11.46 4.77
N GLU A 179 14.55 10.83 5.91
CA GLU A 179 14.91 11.56 7.14
C GLU A 179 16.22 12.34 7.00
N GLU A 180 17.22 11.83 6.26
CA GLU A 180 18.42 12.59 5.91
C GLU A 180 18.11 13.78 4.99
N THR A 181 17.14 13.62 4.09
CA THR A 181 16.73 14.69 3.15
C THR A 181 15.94 15.80 3.87
N ARG A 182 15.10 15.45 4.86
CA ARG A 182 14.41 16.45 5.72
C ARG A 182 15.37 17.20 6.63
N LYS A 183 16.50 16.59 7.05
CA LYS A 183 17.56 17.30 7.78
C LYS A 183 18.34 18.29 6.90
N THR A 184 18.37 18.09 5.58
CA THR A 184 19.10 18.97 4.65
C THR A 184 18.24 20.10 4.06
N TYR A 185 16.91 19.98 4.07
CA TYR A 185 15.99 21.05 3.64
C TYR A 185 14.87 21.27 4.65
N PRO A 186 15.04 22.16 5.65
CA PRO A 186 13.92 22.55 6.49
C PRO A 186 12.84 23.21 5.62
N LEU A 187 11.60 22.74 5.76
CA LEU A 187 10.43 23.41 5.21
C LEU A 187 10.50 24.88 5.65
N GLY A 188 10.57 25.79 4.67
CA GLY A 188 10.64 27.22 4.92
C GLY A 188 9.49 27.68 5.82
N PRO A 189 9.68 28.79 6.55
CA PRO A 189 8.73 29.24 7.56
C PRO A 189 7.34 29.40 6.96
N ALA A 190 6.35 28.81 7.63
CA ALA A 190 4.94 28.98 7.31
C ALA A 190 4.63 30.48 7.21
N ALA A 191 4.13 30.91 6.05
CA ALA A 191 3.76 32.29 5.81
C ALA A 191 2.75 32.76 6.88
N GLU A 192 3.18 33.69 7.73
CA GLU A 192 2.33 34.42 8.66
C GLU A 192 1.18 35.07 7.89
N ARG A 193 -0.04 34.57 8.09
CA ARG A 193 -1.24 35.30 7.69
C ARG A 193 -1.40 36.48 8.65
N ARG A 194 -0.96 37.65 8.21
CA ARG A 194 -1.34 38.93 8.84
C ARG A 194 -2.85 39.14 8.65
N GLY A 195 -3.63 38.81 9.67
CA GLY A 195 -4.98 39.30 9.83
C GLY A 195 -4.92 40.77 10.28
N GLY A 196 -5.24 41.68 9.37
CA GLY A 196 -5.57 43.05 9.72
C GLY A 196 -7.08 43.16 9.98
N VAL A 197 -7.43 43.59 11.20
CA VAL A 197 -8.61 44.41 11.50
C VAL A 197 -8.16 45.47 12.49
#